data_AF-A0A7Y3JHN1-F1
#
_entry.id   AF-A0A7Y3JHN1-F1
#
_cell.length_a   1.000
_cell.length_b   1.000
_cell.length_c   1.000
_cell.angle_alpha   90.00
_cell.angle_beta   90.00
_cell.angle_gamma   90.00
#
_symmetry.space_group_name_H-M   'P 1'
#
loop_
_entity.id
_entity.type
_entity.pdbx_description
1 polymer ?
#
loop_
_entity_poly.entity_id
_entity_poly.type
_entity_poly.pdbx_seq_one_letter_code
_entity_poly.pdbx_strand_id
1 'polypeptide(L)' 'MKHQDPRRLVIIGAGFAGTSLAREIRSRFPRAVLEVFWDDDPDKIGSEIEGVPVLGPIAQIREHRPVP' A
#
# COMPACT_ATOMS: atom_id res chain seq x y z
N MET A 1 8.57 10.79 -26.21
CA MET A 1 8.57 11.09 -24.75
C MET A 1 8.60 9.76 -24.02
N LYS A 2 9.57 9.50 -23.14
CA LYS A 2 9.55 8.27 -22.32
C LYS A 2 8.46 8.45 -21.26
N HIS A 3 7.34 7.74 -21.38
CA HIS A 3 6.44 7.57 -20.24
C HIS A 3 7.24 6.82 -19.18
N GLN A 4 7.56 7.48 -18.07
CA GLN A 4 8.13 6.79 -16.92
C GLN A 4 6.97 6.14 -16.17
N ASP A 5 7.07 4.84 -15.94
CA ASP A 5 6.06 4.09 -15.21
C ASP A 5 5.84 4.67 -13.80
N PRO A 6 4.60 4.58 -13.27
CA PRO A 6 4.31 5.05 -11.93
C PRO A 6 5.18 4.34 -10.88
N ARG A 7 5.60 5.09 -9.85
CA ARG A 7 6.35 4.51 -8.73
C ARG A 7 5.40 3.73 -7.84
N ARG A 8 5.41 2.42 -7.95
CA ARG A 8 4.58 1.52 -7.14
C ARG A 8 5.19 1.36 -5.75
N LEU A 9 4.33 1.42 -4.74
CA LEU A 9 4.71 1.37 -3.33
C LEU A 9 3.81 0.36 -2.60
N VAL A 10 4.38 -0.24 -1.56
CA VAL A 10 3.68 -1.04 -0.56
C VAL A 10 4.02 -0.50 0.81
N ILE A 11 3.09 -0.54 1.75
CA ILE A 11 3.34 -0.14 3.15
C ILE A 11 3.17 -1.35 4.06
N ILE A 12 4.14 -1.55 4.94
CA ILE A 12 4.08 -2.53 6.03
C ILE A 12 3.59 -1.81 7.28
N GLY A 13 2.51 -2.30 7.86
CA GLY A 13 1.76 -1.71 8.97
C GLY A 13 0.68 -0.74 8.49
N ALA A 14 -0.59 -1.11 8.65
CA ALA A 14 -1.77 -0.31 8.33
C ALA A 14 -2.36 0.35 9.60
N GLY A 15 -1.50 0.64 10.57
CA GLY A 15 -1.83 1.46 11.74
C GLY A 15 -1.75 2.95 11.45
N PHE A 16 -1.85 3.75 12.50
CA PHE A 16 -1.83 5.22 12.42
C PHE A 16 -0.67 5.78 11.57
N ALA A 17 0.54 5.28 11.75
CA ALA A 17 1.72 5.74 11.01
C ALA A 17 1.64 5.40 9.51
N GLY A 18 1.28 4.16 9.17
CA GLY A 18 1.14 3.74 7.78
C GLY A 18 0.04 4.51 7.04
N THR A 19 -1.11 4.70 7.68
CA THR A 19 -2.21 5.50 7.12
C THR A 19 -1.82 6.97 6.93
N SER A 20 -1.10 7.54 7.89
CA SER A 20 -0.59 8.92 7.78
C SER A 20 0.39 9.07 6.62
N LEU A 21 1.29 8.11 6.46
CA LEU A 21 2.24 8.07 5.34
C LEU A 21 1.54 7.92 3.99
N ALA A 22 0.51 7.07 3.90
CA ALA A 22 -0.29 6.91 2.68
C ALA A 22 -0.96 8.22 2.24
N ARG A 23 -1.53 8.97 3.20
CA ARG A 23 -2.11 10.30 2.95
C ARG A 23 -1.06 11.29 2.47
N GLU A 24 0.13 11.31 3.07
CA GLU A 24 1.23 12.18 2.65
C GLU A 24 1.73 11.83 1.25
N ILE A 25 1.87 10.53 0.94
CA ILE A 25 2.30 10.06 -0.38
C ILE A 25 1.32 10.51 -1.45
N ARG A 26 0.02 10.28 -1.23
CA ARG A 26 -1.04 10.69 -2.16
C ARG A 26 -1.04 12.20 -2.41
N SER A 27 -0.74 13.00 -1.38
CA SER A 27 -0.70 14.45 -1.46
C SER A 27 0.55 15.00 -2.16
N ARG A 28 1.73 14.45 -1.85
CA ARG A 28 3.03 15.01 -2.29
C ARG A 28 3.61 14.35 -3.54
N PHE A 29 3.22 13.12 -3.84
CA PHE A 29 3.80 12.32 -4.92
C PHE A 29 2.70 11.79 -5.85
N PRO A 30 2.11 12.61 -6.73
CA PRO A 30 0.98 12.23 -7.58
C PRO A 30 1.29 11.12 -8.61
N ARG A 31 2.56 10.76 -8.79
CA ARG A 31 3.01 9.62 -9.62
C ARG A 31 3.31 8.36 -8.82
N ALA A 32 3.19 8.42 -7.50
CA ALA A 32 3.31 7.26 -6.64
C ALA A 32 1.95 6.57 -6.52
N VAL A 33 1.96 5.25 -6.68
CA VAL A 33 0.76 4.42 -6.53
C VAL A 33 1.02 3.49 -5.36
N LEU A 34 0.30 3.72 -4.26
CA LEU A 34 0.27 2.79 -3.14
C LEU A 34 -0.65 1.64 -3.53
N GLU A 35 -0.07 0.46 -3.74
CA GLU A 35 -0.82 -0.72 -4.20
C GLU A 35 -1.59 -1.37 -3.06
N VAL A 36 -0.89 -1.63 -1.95
CA VAL A 36 -1.41 -2.42 -0.84
C VAL A 36 -0.77 -2.05 0.49
N PHE A 37 -1.48 -2.36 1.57
CA PHE A 37 -0.94 -2.51 2.91
C PHE A 37 -0.72 -3.99 3.26
N TRP A 38 0.30 -4.25 4.08
CA TRP A 38 0.52 -5.52 4.77
C TRP A 38 0.43 -5.29 6.28
N ASP A 39 -0.40 -6.03 6.99
CA ASP A 39 -0.61 -5.88 8.44
C ASP A 39 -0.99 -7.25 9.02
N ASP A 40 -0.44 -7.58 10.19
CA ASP A 40 -0.69 -8.85 10.86
C ASP A 40 -2.02 -8.86 11.63
N ASP A 41 -2.66 -7.69 11.80
CA ASP A 41 -3.93 -7.53 12.50
C ASP A 41 -5.09 -8.19 11.72
N PRO A 42 -5.66 -9.31 12.22
CA PRO A 42 -6.72 -10.04 11.52
C PRO A 42 -7.98 -9.21 11.29
N ASP A 43 -8.25 -8.18 12.11
CA ASP A 43 -9.42 -7.32 11.95
C ASP A 43 -9.28 -6.36 10.76
N LYS A 44 -8.06 -6.14 10.27
CA LYS A 44 -7.79 -5.30 9.11
C LYS A 44 -7.65 -6.09 7.81
N ILE A 45 -7.30 -7.38 7.89
CA ILE A 45 -7.05 -8.19 6.70
C ILE A 45 -8.34 -8.28 5.84
N GLY A 46 -8.20 -7.97 4.55
CA GLY A 46 -9.33 -7.88 3.61
C GLY A 46 -10.12 -6.57 3.67
N SER A 47 -9.80 -5.67 4.60
CA SER A 47 -10.36 -4.32 4.62
C SER A 47 -9.61 -3.37 3.68
N GLU A 48 -10.15 -2.16 3.53
CA GLU A 48 -9.49 -1.05 2.84
C GLU A 48 -9.24 0.11 3.79
N ILE A 49 -8.04 0.70 3.69
CA ILE A 49 -7.64 1.90 4.40
C ILE A 49 -7.30 2.96 3.35
N GLU A 50 -7.99 4.09 3.38
CA GLU A 50 -7.84 5.15 2.36
C GLU A 50 -8.10 4.67 0.92
N GLY A 51 -8.92 3.62 0.75
CA GLY A 51 -9.20 2.98 -0.54
C GLY A 51 -8.08 2.05 -1.03
N VAL A 52 -7.12 1.71 -0.17
CA VAL A 52 -6.03 0.78 -0.44
C VAL A 52 -6.25 -0.50 0.37
N PRO A 53 -6.19 -1.70 -0.25
CA PRO A 53 -6.48 -2.96 0.43
C PRO A 53 -5.36 -3.36 1.41
N VAL A 54 -5.75 -4.01 2.50
CA VAL A 54 -4.84 -4.71 3.42
C VAL A 54 -4.84 -6.19 3.08
N LEU A 55 -3.75 -6.70 2.50
CA LEU A 55 -3.75 -8.05 1.91
C LEU A 55 -3.68 -9.18 2.93
N GLY A 56 -2.96 -8.98 4.02
CA GLY A 56 -2.66 -10.10 4.91
C GLY A 56 -1.41 -9.89 5.75
N PRO A 57 -0.98 -10.96 6.43
CA PRO A 57 0.18 -10.96 7.30
C PRO A 57 1.46 -10.64 6.53
N ILE A 58 2.37 -9.91 7.17
CA ILE A 58 3.64 -9.45 6.57
C ILE A 58 4.47 -10.64 6.08
N ALA A 59 4.36 -11.80 6.73
CA ALA A 59 5.04 -13.03 6.33
C ALA A 59 4.73 -13.46 4.88
N GLN A 60 3.56 -13.10 4.35
CA GLN A 60 3.12 -13.42 2.99
C GLN A 60 3.54 -12.38 1.94
N ILE A 61 4.26 -11.31 2.33
CA ILE A 61 4.64 -10.23 1.41
C ILE A 61 5.43 -10.69 0.18
N ARG A 62 6.14 -11.82 0.29
CA ARG A 62 6.90 -12.43 -0.82
C ARG A 62 6.00 -12.94 -1.95
N GLU A 63 4.71 -13.13 -1.68
CA GLU A 63 3.70 -13.56 -2.64
C GLU A 63 3.09 -12.37 -3.38
N HIS A 64 3.37 -11.13 -2.96
CA HIS A 64 2.88 -9.91 -3.61
C HIS A 64 3.32 -9.86 -5.06
N ARG A 65 2.35 -9.84 -5.97
CA ARG A 65 2.58 -9.57 -7.38
C ARG A 65 2.01 -8.17 -7.69
N PRO A 66 2.81 -7.26 -8.25
CA PRO A 66 2.31 -5.97 -8.70
C PRO A 66 1.17 -6.15 -9.71
N VAL A 67 0.11 -5.35 -9.59
CA VAL A 67 -1.06 -5.41 -10.48
C VAL A 67 -0.69 -4.81 -11.83
N PRO A 68 -0.82 -5.48 -12.99
CA PRO A 68 -0.38 -4.96 -14.29
C PRO A 68 -0.70 -3.47 -14.55
#